data_AF-A0A2V8VDK4-F1
#
_entry.id   AF-A0A2V8VDK4-F1
#
_cell.length_a   1.000
_cell.length_b   1.000
_cell.length_c   1.000
_cell.angle_alpha   90.00
_cell.angle_beta   90.00
_cell.angle_gamma   90.00
#
_symmetry.space_group_name_H-M   'P 1'
#
loop_
_entity.id
_entity.type
_entity.pdbx_description
1 polymer ?
#
loop_
_entity_poly.entity_id
_entity_poly.type
_entity_poly.pdbx_seq_one_letter_code
_entity_poly.pdbx_strand_id
1 'polypeptide(L)'
;MTNLAYFIRHSGRAAIIGVGCGRDVLSAWRFGFRDITGVEINPILVRLLTHDDLFARFAGLSSLPGVRLIVDEARSWITRTPETFDMLQMSMIDTWAATGAGAFTLTENGLYTVEAWSRFRSRLTERGLFTVSRWYSPGSVNETGRMVSLAVAMLIESGVSHPEEHIFLAASGQVATLIVSRSPLSAGDVATLEKTCDRYGYKILLTPGGEAISEVLARIRNSESREALERYTSGLDLDLTPPTDDRPFFFNVLAFNKPHLIFRFLNEYAGVGTGNLVATLTLATILLVSLGLVVVTIVVPLRSALDQVGRVLVVGGTAYFALLGFGFMLVEIGLLQRLSVFLGHPMYSLSVVLFSLILFTGAGSFLSERVRLEASRLRLVTWSVLLGGYLLSLPRWLPVAVAGFQTSSTIARAGLSVAVIAPAGFLMGFGFPTGMRLVQAVDRRPTPWFWGINGGAGVLSSALGVALSIAFGIHVTLTLGALCYLALVPAGLALRSAAATTTT
;
A
#
# COMPACT_ATOMS: atom_id res chain seq x y z
N MET A 1 13.70 24.74 -7.68
CA MET A 1 12.88 23.69 -8.32
C MET A 1 11.58 23.41 -7.56
N THR A 2 11.63 22.98 -6.29
CA THR A 2 10.42 22.70 -5.47
C THR A 2 9.50 23.90 -5.28
N ASN A 3 10.04 25.12 -5.38
CA ASN A 3 9.27 26.37 -5.22
C ASN A 3 8.56 26.86 -6.50
N LEU A 4 8.56 26.10 -7.60
CA LEU A 4 8.10 26.57 -8.91
C LEU A 4 6.64 27.07 -8.90
N ALA A 5 5.75 26.37 -8.19
CA ALA A 5 4.34 26.73 -8.10
C ALA A 5 4.11 28.10 -7.41
N TYR A 6 5.05 28.56 -6.58
CA TYR A 6 4.92 29.84 -5.88
C TYR A 6 4.98 31.07 -6.79
N PHE A 7 5.56 30.94 -7.99
CA PHE A 7 5.62 32.04 -8.95
C PHE A 7 4.25 32.40 -9.54
N ILE A 8 3.29 31.46 -9.50
CA ILE A 8 1.92 31.69 -9.96
C ILE A 8 0.91 31.75 -8.80
N ARG A 9 1.24 31.26 -7.60
CA ARG A 9 0.40 31.37 -6.39
C ARG A 9 1.24 31.74 -5.18
N HIS A 10 0.96 32.88 -4.57
CA HIS A 10 1.78 33.47 -3.50
C HIS A 10 0.96 34.07 -2.35
N SER A 11 -0.34 33.80 -2.30
CA SER A 11 -1.26 34.31 -1.29
C SER A 11 -2.39 33.31 -1.03
N GLY A 12 -3.10 33.51 0.08
CA GLY A 12 -4.15 32.61 0.54
C GLY A 12 -3.64 31.60 1.57
N ARG A 13 -4.13 30.36 1.52
CA ARG A 13 -3.77 29.30 2.49
C ARG A 13 -2.87 28.23 1.85
N ALA A 14 -1.82 27.84 2.57
CA ALA A 14 -0.92 26.75 2.17
C ALA A 14 -0.97 25.57 3.15
N ALA A 15 -0.98 24.35 2.62
CA ALA A 15 -0.72 23.12 3.35
C ALA A 15 0.56 22.46 2.85
N ILE A 16 1.46 22.12 3.77
CA ILE A 16 2.73 21.43 3.51
C ILE A 16 2.63 20.01 4.07
N ILE A 17 2.70 19.02 3.19
CA ILE A 17 2.80 17.59 3.55
C ILE A 17 4.25 17.27 3.86
N GLY A 18 4.55 16.80 5.07
CA GLY A 18 5.90 16.46 5.51
C GLY A 18 6.72 17.72 5.77
N VAL A 19 6.78 18.14 7.03
CA VAL A 19 7.45 19.39 7.41
C VAL A 19 8.97 19.22 7.35
N GLY A 20 9.47 18.04 7.71
CA GLY A 20 10.90 17.75 7.75
C GLY A 20 11.64 18.76 8.62
N CYS A 21 12.62 19.49 8.07
CA CYS A 21 13.32 20.57 8.77
C CYS A 21 12.74 21.97 8.51
N GLY A 22 11.55 22.09 7.91
CA GLY A 22 10.86 23.37 7.72
C GLY A 22 11.13 24.09 6.40
N ARG A 23 11.91 23.53 5.47
CA ARG A 23 12.28 24.17 4.21
C ARG A 23 11.05 24.65 3.41
N ASP A 24 10.03 23.81 3.27
CA ASP A 24 8.84 24.16 2.47
C ASP A 24 7.91 25.13 3.20
N VAL A 25 7.84 25.08 4.52
CA VAL A 25 7.15 26.08 5.34
C VAL A 25 7.82 27.46 5.18
N LEU A 26 9.15 27.50 5.26
CA LEU A 26 9.94 28.72 5.05
C LEU A 26 9.79 29.25 3.61
N SER A 27 9.77 28.37 2.61
CA SER A 27 9.48 28.75 1.22
C SER A 27 8.11 29.39 1.11
N ALA A 28 7.04 28.74 1.59
CA ALA A 28 5.69 29.27 1.54
C ALA A 28 5.62 30.68 2.16
N TRP A 29 6.21 30.84 3.35
CA TRP A 29 6.26 32.12 4.03
C TRP A 29 7.07 33.16 3.25
N ARG A 30 8.24 32.79 2.72
CA ARG A 30 9.09 33.71 1.94
C ARG A 30 8.41 34.20 0.67
N PHE A 31 7.60 33.36 0.04
CA PHE A 31 6.85 33.71 -1.18
C PHE A 31 5.56 34.46 -0.91
N GLY A 32 5.12 34.64 0.34
CA GLY A 32 4.02 35.55 0.69
C GLY A 32 2.85 34.92 1.43
N PHE A 33 2.81 33.60 1.60
CA PHE A 33 1.78 32.95 2.39
C PHE A 33 1.89 33.33 3.88
N ARG A 34 0.74 33.57 4.51
CA ARG A 34 0.64 33.92 5.94
C ARG A 34 -0.37 33.07 6.71
N ASP A 35 -0.99 32.11 6.05
CA ASP A 35 -1.79 31.04 6.67
C ASP A 35 -1.21 29.71 6.16
N ILE A 36 -0.28 29.14 6.93
CA ILE A 36 0.51 27.96 6.53
C ILE A 36 0.29 26.86 7.56
N THR A 37 -0.14 25.70 7.08
CA THR A 37 -0.27 24.49 7.88
C THR A 37 0.78 23.47 7.46
N GLY A 38 1.73 23.17 8.34
CA GLY A 38 2.64 22.04 8.18
C GLY A 38 2.06 20.80 8.84
N VAL A 39 1.94 19.70 8.11
CA VAL A 39 1.47 18.41 8.65
C VAL A 39 2.62 17.43 8.67
N GLU A 40 2.97 16.95 9.86
CA GLU A 40 4.11 16.08 10.10
C GLU A 40 3.67 14.85 10.89
N ILE A 41 4.00 13.67 10.38
CA ILE A 41 3.61 12.41 11.01
C ILE A 41 4.44 12.14 12.27
N ASN A 42 5.67 12.65 12.33
CA ASN A 42 6.59 12.38 13.43
C ASN A 42 6.45 13.43 14.58
N PRO A 43 5.88 13.07 15.74
CA PRO A 43 5.76 13.98 16.88
C PRO A 43 7.11 14.47 17.43
N ILE A 44 8.17 13.67 17.28
CA ILE A 44 9.52 14.03 17.73
C ILE A 44 10.05 15.17 16.87
N LEU A 45 9.87 15.12 15.53
CA LEU A 45 10.29 16.21 14.66
C LEU A 45 9.56 17.50 14.99
N VAL A 46 8.24 17.47 15.16
CA VAL A 46 7.49 18.67 15.55
C VAL A 46 7.99 19.23 16.87
N ARG A 47 8.24 18.37 17.88
CA ARG A 47 8.80 18.79 19.17
C ARG A 47 10.17 19.44 19.02
N LEU A 48 11.07 18.87 18.22
CA LEU A 48 12.39 19.45 17.96
C LEU A 48 12.28 20.83 17.29
N LEU A 49 11.37 21.01 16.35
CA LEU A 49 11.20 22.28 15.63
C LEU A 49 10.50 23.38 16.45
N THR A 50 9.91 23.04 17.59
CA THR A 50 9.05 23.97 18.36
C THR A 50 9.48 24.16 19.81
N HIS A 51 10.01 23.13 20.47
CA HIS A 51 10.32 23.13 21.90
C HIS A 51 11.80 22.91 22.21
N ASP A 52 12.61 22.39 21.28
CA ASP A 52 14.06 22.24 21.49
C ASP A 52 14.79 23.54 21.19
N ASP A 53 15.60 24.03 22.12
CA ASP A 53 16.26 25.34 22.02
C ASP A 53 17.17 25.47 20.79
N LEU A 54 17.91 24.41 20.42
CA LEU A 54 18.83 24.48 19.30
C LEU A 54 18.07 24.39 17.98
N PHE A 55 17.24 23.36 17.84
CA PHE A 55 16.56 23.08 16.57
C PHE A 55 15.41 24.04 16.27
N ALA A 56 14.66 24.49 17.28
CA ALA A 56 13.60 25.48 17.08
C ALA A 56 14.18 26.83 16.65
N ARG A 57 15.29 27.28 17.25
CA ARG A 57 15.99 28.51 16.83
C ARG A 57 16.60 28.37 15.43
N PHE A 58 17.20 27.22 15.12
CA PHE A 58 17.77 26.97 13.81
C PHE A 58 16.70 26.98 12.70
N ALA A 59 15.58 26.30 12.92
CA ALA A 59 14.49 26.23 11.94
C ALA A 59 13.68 27.53 11.87
N GLY A 60 13.56 28.26 12.98
CA GLY A 60 12.87 29.55 13.07
C GLY A 60 11.35 29.49 12.87
N LEU A 61 10.75 28.30 12.73
CA LEU A 61 9.35 28.14 12.35
C LEU A 61 8.38 28.72 13.38
N SER A 62 8.68 28.55 14.68
CA SER A 62 7.85 29.04 15.78
C SER A 62 7.80 30.58 15.87
N SER A 63 8.76 31.27 15.25
CA SER A 63 8.80 32.74 15.19
C SER A 63 7.95 33.33 14.06
N LEU A 64 7.47 32.50 13.13
CA LEU A 64 6.75 32.97 11.95
C LEU A 64 5.25 33.11 12.26
N PRO A 65 4.68 34.33 12.14
CA PRO A 65 3.25 34.51 12.34
C PRO A 65 2.46 33.76 11.27
N GLY A 66 1.39 33.08 11.71
CA GLY A 66 0.47 32.37 10.83
C GLY A 66 0.94 30.98 10.35
N VAL A 67 2.04 30.46 10.91
CA VAL A 67 2.47 29.07 10.74
C VAL A 67 1.90 28.22 11.87
N ARG A 68 1.21 27.12 11.53
CA ARG A 68 0.80 26.07 12.48
C ARG A 68 1.37 24.72 12.06
N LEU A 69 1.87 23.95 13.03
CA LEU A 69 2.33 22.58 12.82
C LEU A 69 1.35 21.61 13.46
N ILE A 70 0.96 20.58 12.71
CA ILE A 70 0.00 19.56 13.13
C ILE A 70 0.70 18.21 13.11
N VAL A 71 0.64 17.50 14.24
CA VAL A 71 1.12 16.12 14.36
C VAL A 71 -0.01 15.20 13.91
N ASP A 72 0.05 14.74 12.68
CA ASP A 72 -0.95 13.86 12.08
C ASP A 72 -0.38 13.25 10.80
N GLU A 73 -1.00 12.20 10.29
CA GLU A 73 -0.68 11.74 8.95
C GLU A 73 -1.44 12.59 7.92
N ALA A 74 -0.72 13.05 6.88
CA ALA A 74 -1.19 14.10 6.00
C ALA A 74 -2.48 13.74 5.25
N ARG A 75 -2.61 12.52 4.71
CA ARG A 75 -3.85 12.09 4.07
C ARG A 75 -5.02 12.08 5.04
N SER A 76 -4.81 11.53 6.22
CA SER A 76 -5.79 11.47 7.29
C SER A 76 -6.26 12.87 7.69
N TRP A 77 -5.34 13.81 7.89
CA TRP A 77 -5.66 15.17 8.25
C TRP A 77 -6.40 15.93 7.13
N ILE A 78 -5.86 15.89 5.89
CA ILE A 78 -6.45 16.58 4.73
C ILE A 78 -7.87 16.05 4.43
N THR A 79 -8.09 14.75 4.67
CA THR A 79 -9.43 14.17 4.48
C THR A 79 -10.43 14.74 5.49
N ARG A 80 -10.03 14.96 6.75
CA ARG A 80 -10.90 15.44 7.82
C ARG A 80 -11.12 16.95 7.84
N THR A 81 -10.08 17.73 7.54
CA THR A 81 -10.14 19.19 7.67
C THR A 81 -11.20 19.78 6.73
N PRO A 82 -12.06 20.72 7.18
CA PRO A 82 -12.99 21.40 6.29
C PRO A 82 -12.30 22.47 5.43
N GLU A 83 -11.04 22.79 5.73
CA GLU A 83 -10.29 23.85 5.07
C GLU A 83 -9.97 23.54 3.61
N THR A 84 -9.90 24.59 2.80
CA THR A 84 -9.39 24.56 1.43
C THR A 84 -8.09 25.37 1.30
N PHE A 85 -7.27 25.02 0.31
CA PHE A 85 -5.91 25.52 0.13
C PHE A 85 -5.67 26.05 -1.27
N ASP A 86 -4.95 27.16 -1.36
CA ASP A 86 -4.44 27.72 -2.63
C ASP A 86 -3.12 27.05 -3.04
N MET A 87 -2.40 26.49 -2.06
CA MET A 87 -1.21 25.67 -2.27
C MET A 87 -1.25 24.43 -1.38
N LEU A 88 -1.15 23.26 -2.00
CA LEU A 88 -0.89 22.00 -1.31
C LEU A 88 0.42 21.45 -1.84
N GLN A 89 1.45 21.40 -1.01
CA GLN A 89 2.81 21.03 -1.44
C GLN A 89 3.28 19.74 -0.77
N MET A 90 3.80 18.83 -1.59
CA MET A 90 4.39 17.55 -1.18
C MET A 90 5.74 17.37 -1.87
N SER A 91 6.81 17.89 -1.27
CA SER A 91 8.14 17.90 -1.89
C SER A 91 9.11 16.98 -1.17
N MET A 92 9.56 15.92 -1.84
CA MET A 92 10.65 15.06 -1.36
C MET A 92 10.42 14.51 0.06
N ILE A 93 9.17 14.17 0.36
CA ILE A 93 8.73 13.79 1.71
C ILE A 93 9.34 12.46 2.17
N ASP A 94 9.73 11.60 1.22
CA ASP A 94 10.38 10.33 1.49
C ASP A 94 11.90 10.50 1.47
N THR A 95 12.58 10.02 2.52
CA THR A 95 14.04 10.14 2.65
C THR A 95 14.77 9.50 1.46
N TRP A 96 15.76 10.23 0.94
CA TRP A 96 16.58 9.78 -0.19
C TRP A 96 17.26 8.45 0.10
N ALA A 97 17.80 8.27 1.29
CA ALA A 97 18.53 7.06 1.67
C ALA A 97 17.63 5.82 1.60
N ALA A 98 16.39 5.92 2.09
CA ALA A 98 15.42 4.82 2.02
C ALA A 98 14.89 4.61 0.60
N THR A 99 14.70 5.68 -0.18
CA THR A 99 14.28 5.58 -1.59
C THR A 99 15.36 4.90 -2.44
N GLY A 100 16.62 5.33 -2.32
CA GLY A 100 17.75 4.78 -3.07
C GLY A 100 18.07 3.34 -2.67
N ALA A 101 17.90 2.98 -1.39
CA ALA A 101 18.07 1.61 -0.90
C ALA A 101 16.90 0.67 -1.27
N GLY A 102 15.82 1.17 -1.89
CA GLY A 102 14.64 0.38 -2.22
C GLY A 102 13.75 0.03 -1.03
N ALA A 103 13.95 0.67 0.14
CA ALA A 103 13.19 0.33 1.35
C ALA A 103 11.68 0.59 1.21
N PHE A 104 11.29 1.57 0.40
CA PHE A 104 9.87 1.85 0.11
C PHE A 104 9.29 1.00 -1.02
N THR A 105 10.11 0.27 -1.79
CA THR A 105 9.64 -0.53 -2.93
C THR A 105 8.68 -1.63 -2.52
N LEU A 106 8.81 -2.17 -1.30
CA LEU A 106 7.94 -3.24 -0.78
C LEU A 106 6.88 -2.75 0.21
N THR A 107 6.77 -1.43 0.40
CA THR A 107 5.92 -0.83 1.43
C THR A 107 4.73 -0.12 0.78
N GLU A 108 3.54 -0.28 1.35
CA GLU A 108 2.38 0.51 0.95
C GLU A 108 2.59 1.99 1.23
N ASN A 109 2.19 2.87 0.30
CA ASN A 109 2.23 4.30 0.52
C ASN A 109 0.86 4.93 0.25
N GLY A 110 0.22 5.38 1.32
CA GLY A 110 -1.11 5.98 1.27
C GLY A 110 -1.17 7.37 0.65
N LEU A 111 -0.05 8.06 0.40
CA LEU A 111 -0.01 9.42 -0.17
C LEU A 111 0.03 9.43 -1.70
N TYR A 112 0.43 8.32 -2.33
CA TYR A 112 0.59 8.19 -3.78
C TYR A 112 -0.45 7.25 -4.40
N THR A 113 -1.72 7.42 -4.01
CA THR A 113 -2.87 6.72 -4.61
C THR A 113 -3.84 7.70 -5.26
N VAL A 114 -4.61 7.21 -6.23
CA VAL A 114 -5.60 8.04 -6.94
C VAL A 114 -6.64 8.58 -5.97
N GLU A 115 -7.03 7.79 -4.97
CA GLU A 115 -7.96 8.17 -3.91
C GLU A 115 -7.37 9.28 -3.04
N ALA A 116 -6.09 9.20 -2.67
CA ALA A 116 -5.40 10.23 -1.91
C ALA A 116 -5.33 11.54 -2.69
N TRP A 117 -4.91 11.48 -3.95
CA TRP A 117 -4.77 12.68 -4.79
C TRP A 117 -6.13 13.31 -5.13
N SER A 118 -7.17 12.49 -5.30
CA SER A 118 -8.55 12.96 -5.42
C SER A 118 -8.99 13.73 -4.17
N ARG A 119 -8.66 13.23 -2.98
CA ARG A 119 -8.90 13.94 -1.71
C ARG A 119 -8.10 15.24 -1.63
N PHE A 120 -6.82 15.24 -2.01
CA PHE A 120 -5.98 16.45 -2.03
C PHE A 120 -6.55 17.51 -2.97
N ARG A 121 -6.91 17.12 -4.20
CA ARG A 121 -7.55 18.01 -5.18
C ARG A 121 -8.90 18.53 -4.69
N SER A 122 -9.68 17.74 -3.95
CA SER A 122 -10.97 18.20 -3.38
C SER A 122 -10.83 19.28 -2.31
N ARG A 123 -9.63 19.43 -1.72
CA ARG A 123 -9.30 20.47 -0.75
C ARG A 123 -8.60 21.68 -1.37
N LEU A 124 -8.52 21.76 -2.69
CA LEU A 124 -8.01 22.96 -3.36
C LEU A 124 -9.12 24.00 -3.54
N THR A 125 -8.76 25.29 -3.46
CA THR A 125 -9.61 26.37 -3.99
C THR A 125 -9.72 26.25 -5.51
N GLU A 126 -10.63 26.99 -6.16
CA GLU A 126 -10.76 26.97 -7.63
C GLU A 126 -9.45 27.33 -8.35
N ARG A 127 -8.64 28.20 -7.74
CA ARG A 127 -7.31 28.57 -8.25
C ARG A 127 -6.18 27.77 -7.61
N GLY A 128 -6.50 26.83 -6.72
CA GLY A 128 -5.54 26.12 -5.91
C GLY A 128 -4.69 25.16 -6.73
N LEU A 129 -3.45 24.96 -6.26
CA LEU A 129 -2.48 24.08 -6.87
C LEU A 129 -2.07 22.97 -5.90
N PHE A 130 -2.01 21.75 -6.40
CA PHE A 130 -1.31 20.65 -5.77
C PHE A 130 0.03 20.46 -6.46
N THR A 131 1.12 20.49 -5.70
CA THR A 131 2.47 20.33 -6.25
C THR A 131 3.22 19.19 -5.58
N VAL A 132 3.86 18.37 -6.41
CA VAL A 132 4.59 17.18 -5.98
C VAL A 132 5.99 17.22 -6.57
N SER A 133 7.02 17.12 -5.72
CA SER A 133 8.40 17.02 -6.18
C SER A 133 8.99 15.66 -5.85
N ARG A 134 9.57 15.00 -6.85
CA ARG A 134 10.17 13.65 -6.74
C ARG A 134 11.47 13.55 -7.54
N TRP A 135 12.21 12.47 -7.28
CA TRP A 135 13.41 12.14 -8.02
C TRP A 135 13.11 11.98 -9.51
N TYR A 136 14.00 12.52 -10.34
CA TYR A 136 13.93 12.50 -11.78
C TYR A 136 15.29 12.06 -12.32
N SER A 137 15.30 11.12 -13.26
CA SER A 137 16.52 10.74 -13.98
C SER A 137 16.43 11.29 -15.40
N PRO A 138 17.28 12.24 -15.81
CA PRO A 138 17.31 12.75 -17.18
C PRO A 138 17.39 11.61 -18.21
N GLY A 139 16.52 11.66 -19.22
CA GLY A 139 16.43 10.62 -20.27
C GLY A 139 15.60 9.39 -19.90
N SER A 140 15.08 9.32 -18.67
CA SER A 140 14.27 8.22 -18.17
C SER A 140 12.97 8.75 -17.55
N VAL A 141 11.85 8.17 -17.94
CA VAL A 141 10.50 8.59 -17.51
C VAL A 141 9.93 7.68 -16.42
N ASN A 142 10.78 7.07 -15.59
CA ASN A 142 10.43 6.05 -14.59
C ASN A 142 9.38 6.55 -13.57
N GLU A 143 9.82 7.01 -12.40
CA GLU A 143 8.94 7.49 -11.33
C GLU A 143 8.16 8.74 -11.75
N THR A 144 8.76 9.58 -12.58
CA THR A 144 8.12 10.77 -13.14
C THR A 144 6.94 10.42 -14.04
N GLY A 145 7.04 9.40 -14.88
CA GLY A 145 5.92 8.95 -15.71
C GLY A 145 4.78 8.37 -14.88
N ARG A 146 5.09 7.62 -13.82
CA ARG A 146 4.08 7.12 -12.88
C ARG A 146 3.42 8.26 -12.09
N MET A 147 4.18 9.28 -11.70
CA MET A 147 3.64 10.49 -11.06
C MET A 147 2.66 11.24 -11.98
N VAL A 148 2.97 11.33 -13.28
CA VAL A 148 2.05 11.92 -14.27
C VAL A 148 0.84 11.01 -14.51
N SER A 149 1.00 9.68 -14.58
CA SER A 149 -0.15 8.78 -14.74
C SER A 149 -1.11 8.86 -13.56
N LEU A 150 -0.57 9.01 -12.35
CA LEU A 150 -1.35 9.25 -11.14
C LEU A 150 -2.12 10.58 -11.20
N ALA A 151 -1.50 11.64 -11.71
CA ALA A 151 -2.17 12.93 -11.92
C ALA A 151 -3.33 12.82 -12.91
N VAL A 152 -3.07 12.22 -14.07
CA VAL A 152 -4.04 12.07 -15.16
C VAL A 152 -5.21 11.19 -14.72
N ALA A 153 -4.93 10.06 -14.09
CA ALA A 153 -5.95 9.19 -13.53
C ALA A 153 -6.88 9.92 -12.55
N MET A 154 -6.31 10.67 -11.61
CA MET A 154 -7.07 11.46 -10.64
C MET A 154 -7.94 12.52 -11.33
N LEU A 155 -7.44 13.18 -12.39
CA LEU A 155 -8.20 14.17 -13.15
C LEU A 155 -9.37 13.53 -13.90
N ILE A 156 -9.13 12.41 -14.59
CA ILE A 156 -10.17 11.64 -15.31
C ILE A 156 -11.26 11.16 -14.35
N GLU A 157 -10.88 10.55 -13.23
CA GLU A 157 -11.84 10.07 -12.22
C GLU A 157 -12.60 11.22 -11.51
N SER A 158 -12.02 12.43 -11.53
CA SER A 158 -12.69 13.66 -11.08
C SER A 158 -13.60 14.30 -12.14
N GLY A 159 -13.76 13.68 -13.33
CA GLY A 159 -14.59 14.17 -14.42
C GLY A 159 -13.97 15.27 -15.29
N VAL A 160 -12.64 15.43 -15.27
CA VAL A 160 -11.93 16.39 -16.14
C VAL A 160 -11.70 15.78 -17.52
N SER A 161 -12.24 16.42 -18.57
CA SER A 161 -12.12 15.96 -19.95
C SER A 161 -10.77 16.25 -20.61
N HIS A 162 -10.07 17.29 -20.13
CA HIS A 162 -8.78 17.75 -20.69
C HIS A 162 -7.68 17.78 -19.62
N PRO A 163 -7.17 16.63 -19.15
CA PRO A 163 -6.13 16.58 -18.12
C PRO A 163 -4.87 17.39 -18.45
N GLU A 164 -4.55 17.51 -19.74
CA GLU A 164 -3.41 18.26 -20.26
C GLU A 164 -3.42 19.74 -19.91
N GLU A 165 -4.59 20.34 -19.72
CA GLU A 165 -4.74 21.76 -19.36
C GLU A 165 -4.48 22.03 -17.87
N HIS A 166 -4.43 20.97 -17.05
CA HIS A 166 -4.29 21.05 -15.60
C HIS A 166 -2.87 20.74 -15.12
N ILE A 167 -1.98 20.28 -16.02
CA ILE A 167 -0.68 19.71 -15.65
C ILE A 167 0.46 20.57 -16.20
N PHE A 168 1.40 20.94 -15.32
CA PHE A 168 2.71 21.45 -15.70
C PHE A 168 3.79 20.65 -14.98
N LEU A 169 4.85 20.26 -15.69
CA LEU A 169 5.95 19.47 -15.17
C LEU A 169 7.28 20.05 -15.67
N ALA A 170 8.17 20.38 -14.75
CA ALA A 170 9.54 20.75 -15.07
C ALA A 170 10.53 20.00 -14.18
N ALA A 171 11.81 20.05 -14.54
CA ALA A 171 12.90 19.42 -13.80
C ALA A 171 14.15 20.30 -13.70
N SER A 172 14.92 20.08 -12.65
CA SER A 172 16.25 20.67 -12.43
C SER A 172 17.16 19.61 -11.82
N GLY A 173 18.23 19.25 -12.54
CA GLY A 173 19.10 18.15 -12.14
C GLY A 173 18.32 16.83 -11.99
N GLN A 174 18.31 16.28 -10.77
CA GLN A 174 17.69 15.00 -10.44
C GLN A 174 16.32 15.14 -9.76
N VAL A 175 15.66 16.30 -9.86
CA VAL A 175 14.35 16.55 -9.24
C VAL A 175 13.38 17.10 -10.28
N ALA A 176 12.20 16.49 -10.37
CA ALA A 176 11.07 17.03 -11.12
C ALA A 176 9.99 17.54 -10.16
N THR A 177 9.32 18.63 -10.54
CA THR A 177 8.16 19.17 -9.83
C THR A 177 6.95 19.14 -10.76
N LEU A 178 5.96 18.35 -10.39
CA LEU A 178 4.64 18.35 -10.98
C LEU A 178 3.79 19.42 -10.29
N ILE A 179 3.01 20.15 -11.09
CA ILE A 179 1.98 21.07 -10.66
C ILE A 179 0.68 20.56 -11.29
N VAL A 180 -0.34 20.36 -10.45
CA VAL A 180 -1.70 19.98 -10.85
C VAL A 180 -2.66 21.03 -10.32
N SER A 181 -3.43 21.66 -11.20
CA SER A 181 -4.38 22.71 -10.82
C SER A 181 -5.80 22.18 -10.67
N ARG A 182 -6.60 22.83 -9.81
CA ARG A 182 -8.03 22.54 -9.67
C ARG A 182 -8.79 22.84 -10.96
N SER A 183 -8.60 24.04 -11.51
CA SER A 183 -9.14 24.51 -12.80
C SER A 183 -8.02 24.59 -13.85
N PRO A 184 -8.32 24.61 -15.17
CA PRO A 184 -7.31 24.75 -16.21
C PRO A 184 -6.32 25.89 -15.94
N LEU A 185 -5.03 25.65 -16.17
CA LEU A 185 -4.00 26.67 -16.01
C LEU A 185 -4.25 27.81 -17.00
N SER A 186 -4.29 29.04 -16.50
CA SER A 186 -4.47 30.21 -17.38
C SER A 186 -3.24 30.41 -18.28
N ALA A 187 -3.42 31.00 -19.46
CA ALA A 187 -2.30 31.35 -20.33
C ALA A 187 -1.24 32.23 -19.64
N GLY A 188 -1.66 33.11 -18.71
CA GLY A 188 -0.76 33.92 -17.89
C GLY A 188 0.03 33.09 -16.86
N ASP A 189 -0.60 32.08 -16.26
CA ASP A 189 0.10 31.14 -15.36
C ASP A 189 1.15 30.35 -16.14
N VAL A 190 0.77 29.78 -17.30
CA VAL A 190 1.69 29.02 -18.17
C VAL A 190 2.88 29.88 -18.59
N ALA A 191 2.64 31.08 -19.12
CA ALA A 191 3.71 31.99 -19.53
C ALA A 191 4.64 32.37 -18.36
N THR A 192 4.10 32.52 -17.16
CA THR A 192 4.90 32.80 -15.94
C THR A 192 5.76 31.62 -15.55
N LEU A 193 5.23 30.39 -15.62
CA LEU A 193 5.97 29.16 -15.33
C LEU A 193 7.09 28.95 -16.36
N GLU A 194 6.81 29.13 -17.65
CA GLU A 194 7.79 28.99 -18.73
C GLU A 194 8.92 30.00 -18.60
N LYS A 195 8.59 31.29 -18.42
CA LYS A 195 9.58 32.34 -18.17
C LYS A 195 10.42 32.08 -16.92
N THR A 196 9.81 31.49 -15.89
CA THR A 196 10.52 31.08 -14.67
C THR A 196 11.48 29.93 -14.95
N CYS A 197 11.06 28.94 -15.74
CA CYS A 197 11.93 27.85 -16.15
C CYS A 197 13.12 28.35 -16.96
N ASP A 198 12.91 29.25 -17.93
CA ASP A 198 13.98 29.86 -18.71
C ASP A 198 14.96 30.64 -17.81
N ARG A 199 14.44 31.45 -16.89
CA ARG A 199 15.27 32.27 -15.98
C ARG A 199 16.19 31.42 -15.09
N TYR A 200 15.71 30.28 -14.61
CA TYR A 200 16.46 29.43 -13.68
C TYR A 200 17.09 28.19 -14.35
N GLY A 201 17.01 28.08 -15.67
CA GLY A 201 17.53 26.94 -16.43
C GLY A 201 16.83 25.62 -16.10
N TYR A 202 15.54 25.64 -15.77
CA TYR A 202 14.75 24.44 -15.55
C TYR A 202 14.28 23.87 -16.89
N LYS A 203 14.34 22.54 -17.00
CA LYS A 203 13.88 21.83 -18.20
C LYS A 203 12.39 21.56 -18.09
N ILE A 204 11.60 22.12 -18.99
CA ILE A 204 10.18 21.80 -19.10
C ILE A 204 10.03 20.39 -19.66
N LEU A 205 9.24 19.55 -19.00
CA LEU A 205 8.94 18.18 -19.41
C LEU A 205 7.53 18.06 -19.98
N LEU A 206 6.57 18.77 -19.38
CA LEU A 206 5.18 18.92 -19.85
C LEU A 206 4.71 20.36 -19.58
N THR A 207 4.07 20.97 -20.57
CA THR A 207 3.35 22.25 -20.46
C THR A 207 2.00 22.13 -21.17
N PRO A 208 0.93 22.81 -20.71
CA PRO A 208 -0.36 22.85 -21.42
C PRO A 208 -0.18 23.36 -22.86
N GLY A 209 -0.76 22.66 -23.83
CA GLY A 209 -0.68 23.03 -25.26
C GLY A 209 0.70 22.86 -25.93
N GLY A 210 1.75 22.54 -25.17
CA GLY A 210 3.10 22.34 -25.71
C GLY A 210 3.48 20.88 -25.95
N GLU A 211 4.56 20.69 -26.71
CA GLU A 211 5.16 19.38 -26.95
C GLU A 211 5.77 18.80 -25.68
N ALA A 212 5.46 17.53 -25.41
CA ALA A 212 6.09 16.80 -24.32
C ALA A 212 7.50 16.37 -24.73
N ILE A 213 8.42 16.36 -23.77
CA ILE A 213 9.81 15.97 -24.03
C ILE A 213 9.99 14.48 -24.39
N SER A 214 8.99 13.66 -24.09
CA SER A 214 8.99 12.23 -24.32
C SER A 214 7.62 11.79 -24.80
N GLU A 215 7.60 10.89 -25.80
CA GLU A 215 6.36 10.29 -26.31
C GLU A 215 5.58 9.57 -25.20
N VAL A 216 6.27 8.96 -24.23
CA VAL A 216 5.62 8.29 -23.10
C VAL A 216 4.83 9.27 -22.25
N LEU A 217 5.44 10.41 -21.90
CA LEU A 217 4.75 11.45 -21.13
C LEU A 217 3.61 12.08 -21.94
N ALA A 218 3.78 12.24 -23.27
CA ALA A 218 2.73 12.74 -24.15
C ALA A 218 1.49 11.83 -24.14
N ARG A 219 1.69 10.52 -24.32
CA ARG A 219 0.61 9.53 -24.34
C ARG A 219 -0.08 9.36 -22.99
N ILE A 220 0.69 9.42 -21.90
CA ILE A 220 0.11 9.43 -20.55
C ILE A 220 -0.75 10.69 -20.35
N ARG A 221 -0.22 11.88 -20.64
CA ARG A 221 -0.92 13.16 -20.47
C ARG A 221 -2.24 13.21 -21.25
N ASN A 222 -2.21 12.76 -22.50
CA ASN A 222 -3.34 12.83 -23.43
C ASN A 222 -4.27 11.61 -23.34
N SER A 223 -4.22 10.82 -22.27
CA SER A 223 -5.12 9.66 -22.12
C SER A 223 -6.55 10.11 -21.85
N GLU A 224 -7.52 9.60 -22.62
CA GLU A 224 -8.93 10.03 -22.55
C GLU A 224 -9.76 9.28 -21.48
N SER A 225 -9.32 8.08 -21.07
CA SER A 225 -10.04 7.27 -20.08
C SER A 225 -9.08 6.53 -19.15
N ARG A 226 -9.62 6.07 -18.01
CA ARG A 226 -8.88 5.27 -17.03
C ARG A 226 -8.34 3.98 -17.65
N GLU A 227 -9.17 3.29 -18.44
CA GLU A 227 -8.84 2.03 -19.10
C GLU A 227 -7.79 2.23 -20.19
N ALA A 228 -7.86 3.34 -20.94
CA ALA A 228 -6.87 3.68 -21.95
C ALA A 228 -5.49 3.94 -21.32
N LEU A 229 -5.47 4.72 -20.24
CA LEU A 229 -4.27 5.01 -19.47
C LEU A 229 -3.63 3.74 -18.90
N GLU A 230 -4.42 2.87 -18.25
CA GLU A 230 -3.94 1.61 -17.70
C GLU A 230 -3.40 0.66 -18.78
N ARG A 231 -4.11 0.52 -19.90
CA ARG A 231 -3.68 -0.32 -21.01
C ARG A 231 -2.34 0.13 -21.58
N TYR A 232 -2.15 1.45 -21.74
CA TYR A 232 -0.88 2.00 -22.22
C TYR A 232 0.24 1.79 -21.18
N THR A 233 0.01 2.21 -19.94
CA THR A 233 1.05 2.21 -18.89
C THR A 233 1.48 0.83 -18.43
N SER A 234 0.59 -0.17 -18.45
CA SER A 234 0.93 -1.58 -18.15
C SER A 234 1.72 -2.26 -19.28
N GLY A 235 1.63 -1.76 -20.51
CA GLY A 235 2.36 -2.28 -21.66
C GLY A 235 3.85 -1.88 -21.68
N LEU A 236 4.20 -0.77 -21.04
CA LEU A 236 5.57 -0.23 -20.99
C LEU A 236 6.52 -1.12 -20.20
N ASP A 237 7.83 -1.08 -20.49
CA ASP A 237 8.86 -1.86 -19.80
C ASP A 237 8.75 -1.74 -18.27
N LEU A 238 8.57 -0.54 -17.77
CA LEU A 238 8.28 -0.29 -16.36
C LEU A 238 6.78 -0.16 -16.13
N ASP A 239 6.33 -0.64 -14.98
CA ASP A 239 4.96 -0.46 -14.53
C ASP A 239 4.72 1.00 -14.10
N LEU A 240 4.14 1.76 -15.02
CA LEU A 240 3.74 3.16 -14.79
C LEU A 240 2.26 3.28 -14.46
N THR A 241 1.57 2.18 -14.11
CA THR A 241 0.14 2.22 -13.79
C THR A 241 -0.13 3.12 -12.58
N PRO A 242 -1.24 3.89 -12.59
CA PRO A 242 -1.58 4.77 -11.49
C PRO A 242 -1.94 3.94 -10.25
N PRO A 243 -1.21 4.05 -9.12
CA PRO A 243 -1.51 3.26 -7.93
C PRO A 243 -2.86 3.63 -7.32
N THR A 244 -3.52 2.65 -6.72
CA THR A 244 -4.80 2.81 -6.01
C THR A 244 -4.64 2.37 -4.57
N ASP A 245 -5.64 2.58 -3.72
CA ASP A 245 -5.64 2.04 -2.35
C ASP A 245 -5.64 0.50 -2.33
N ASP A 246 -6.02 -0.15 -3.44
CA ASP A 246 -5.94 -1.60 -3.58
C ASP A 246 -4.54 -2.08 -3.99
N ARG A 247 -3.79 -1.25 -4.73
CA ARG A 247 -2.40 -1.53 -5.10
C ARG A 247 -1.50 -0.34 -4.77
N PRO A 248 -1.28 -0.02 -3.48
CA PRO A 248 -0.65 1.24 -3.02
C PRO A 248 0.88 1.23 -3.09
N PHE A 249 1.47 0.68 -4.16
CA PHE A 249 2.93 0.45 -4.27
C PHE A 249 3.59 1.37 -5.30
N PHE A 250 3.52 2.69 -5.07
CA PHE A 250 4.05 3.70 -6.00
C PHE A 250 5.53 3.53 -6.34
N PHE A 251 6.35 3.12 -5.37
CA PHE A 251 7.80 2.95 -5.56
C PHE A 251 8.20 1.63 -6.22
N ASN A 252 7.26 0.72 -6.49
CA ASN A 252 7.51 -0.52 -7.22
C ASN A 252 7.13 -0.38 -8.69
N VAL A 253 8.11 -0.08 -9.55
CA VAL A 253 7.92 0.08 -11.00
C VAL A 253 8.45 -1.12 -11.80
N LEU A 254 9.12 -2.08 -11.16
CA LEU A 254 9.58 -3.30 -11.79
C LEU A 254 8.48 -4.37 -11.75
N ALA A 255 7.91 -4.65 -12.92
CA ALA A 255 6.92 -5.70 -13.05
C ALA A 255 7.57 -7.09 -12.98
N PHE A 256 7.03 -7.99 -12.15
CA PHE A 256 7.53 -9.36 -11.99
C PHE A 256 7.43 -10.21 -13.27
N ASN A 257 6.61 -9.80 -14.24
CA ASN A 257 6.43 -10.49 -15.51
C ASN A 257 7.50 -10.15 -16.56
N LYS A 258 8.48 -9.27 -16.25
CA LYS A 258 9.54 -8.83 -17.17
C LYS A 258 10.94 -9.14 -16.61
N PRO A 259 11.33 -10.43 -16.50
CA PRO A 259 12.60 -10.83 -15.89
C PRO A 259 13.82 -10.33 -16.65
N HIS A 260 13.69 -10.02 -17.95
CA HIS A 260 14.79 -9.47 -18.75
C HIS A 260 15.29 -8.11 -18.25
N LEU A 261 14.45 -7.34 -17.54
CA LEU A 261 14.83 -6.05 -16.95
C LEU A 261 15.82 -6.18 -15.79
N ILE A 262 15.90 -7.35 -15.15
CA ILE A 262 16.90 -7.64 -14.11
C ILE A 262 18.30 -7.42 -14.68
N PHE A 263 18.57 -7.96 -15.87
CA PHE A 263 19.87 -7.83 -16.53
C PHE A 263 20.20 -6.40 -16.98
N ARG A 264 19.17 -5.59 -17.27
CA ARG A 264 19.33 -4.16 -17.61
C ARG A 264 19.79 -3.35 -16.40
N PHE A 265 19.14 -3.51 -15.25
CA PHE A 265 19.43 -2.73 -14.05
C PHE A 265 20.61 -3.26 -13.22
N LEU A 266 21.05 -4.50 -13.43
CA LEU A 266 22.30 -5.02 -12.85
C LEU A 266 23.54 -4.24 -13.34
N ASN A 267 23.47 -3.61 -14.52
CA ASN A 267 24.55 -2.85 -15.11
C ASN A 267 24.45 -1.33 -14.86
N GLU A 268 23.39 -0.86 -14.18
CA GLU A 268 23.21 0.55 -13.79
C GLU A 268 23.63 0.74 -12.32
N TYR A 269 24.70 1.53 -12.11
CA TYR A 269 25.36 1.68 -10.81
C TYR A 269 24.61 2.55 -9.78
N ALA A 270 23.56 3.29 -10.16
CA ALA A 270 22.82 4.14 -9.22
C ALA A 270 21.44 4.56 -9.74
N GLY A 271 20.45 4.63 -8.85
CA GLY A 271 19.15 5.24 -9.12
C GLY A 271 17.96 4.47 -8.53
N VAL A 272 16.76 5.04 -8.71
CA VAL A 272 15.49 4.45 -8.24
C VAL A 272 15.24 3.06 -8.87
N GLY A 273 15.70 2.85 -10.11
CA GLY A 273 15.62 1.56 -10.80
C GLY A 273 16.47 0.47 -10.12
N THR A 274 17.71 0.78 -9.77
CA THR A 274 18.59 -0.14 -9.02
C THR A 274 18.02 -0.47 -7.65
N GLY A 275 17.48 0.53 -6.92
CA GLY A 275 16.81 0.29 -5.63
C GLY A 275 15.59 -0.63 -5.76
N ASN A 276 14.78 -0.44 -6.81
CA ASN A 276 13.66 -1.32 -7.14
C ASN A 276 14.11 -2.77 -7.39
N LEU A 277 15.22 -2.93 -8.12
CA LEU A 277 15.79 -4.24 -8.42
C LEU A 277 16.28 -4.92 -7.14
N VAL A 278 17.04 -4.22 -6.30
CA VAL A 278 17.54 -4.72 -5.02
C VAL A 278 16.39 -5.19 -4.13
N ALA A 279 15.32 -4.40 -4.02
CA ALA A 279 14.14 -4.77 -3.25
C ALA A 279 13.44 -6.02 -3.80
N THR A 280 13.30 -6.11 -5.13
CA THR A 280 12.71 -7.26 -5.83
C THR A 280 13.53 -8.53 -5.60
N LEU A 281 14.85 -8.45 -5.76
CA LEU A 281 15.78 -9.55 -5.51
C LEU A 281 15.83 -9.93 -4.04
N THR A 282 15.71 -8.97 -3.13
CA THR A 282 15.64 -9.22 -1.69
C THR A 282 14.39 -10.01 -1.35
N LEU A 283 13.22 -9.64 -1.89
CA LEU A 283 11.98 -10.39 -1.70
C LEU A 283 12.08 -11.83 -2.25
N ALA A 284 12.63 -11.99 -3.46
CA ALA A 284 12.88 -13.31 -4.05
C ALA A 284 13.86 -14.14 -3.20
N THR A 285 14.93 -13.52 -2.69
CA THR A 285 15.92 -14.16 -1.82
C THR A 285 15.28 -14.58 -0.50
N ILE A 286 14.48 -13.73 0.14
CA ILE A 286 13.74 -14.06 1.36
C ILE A 286 12.83 -15.26 1.12
N LEU A 287 12.11 -15.31 -0.01
CA LEU A 287 11.26 -16.45 -0.36
C LEU A 287 12.06 -17.74 -0.54
N LEU A 288 13.16 -17.69 -1.30
CA LEU A 288 14.00 -18.87 -1.56
C LEU A 288 14.71 -19.38 -0.30
N VAL A 289 15.27 -18.47 0.50
CA VAL A 289 15.91 -18.80 1.77
C VAL A 289 14.88 -19.34 2.75
N SER A 290 13.70 -18.71 2.85
CA SER A 290 12.61 -19.21 3.70
C SER A 290 12.14 -20.60 3.25
N LEU A 291 12.05 -20.86 1.95
CA LEU A 291 11.73 -22.18 1.42
C LEU A 291 12.80 -23.21 1.80
N GLY A 292 14.08 -22.87 1.61
CA GLY A 292 15.19 -23.71 2.03
C GLY A 292 15.16 -24.01 3.54
N LEU A 293 14.94 -22.99 4.37
CA LEU A 293 14.83 -23.14 5.82
C LEU A 293 13.61 -23.97 6.23
N VAL A 294 12.43 -23.76 5.63
CA VAL A 294 11.25 -24.59 5.89
C VAL A 294 11.52 -26.04 5.51
N VAL A 295 12.16 -26.30 4.36
CA VAL A 295 12.52 -27.67 3.97
C VAL A 295 13.49 -28.29 4.96
N VAL A 296 14.58 -27.60 5.30
CA VAL A 296 15.66 -28.15 6.14
C VAL A 296 15.26 -28.27 7.62
N THR A 297 14.49 -27.32 8.16
CA THR A 297 14.18 -27.24 9.60
C THR A 297 12.83 -27.83 9.96
N ILE A 298 11.88 -27.91 9.01
CA ILE A 298 10.53 -28.41 9.26
C ILE A 298 10.29 -29.71 8.49
N VAL A 299 10.39 -29.69 7.16
CA VAL A 299 9.99 -30.84 6.32
C VAL A 299 10.92 -32.03 6.53
N VAL A 300 12.24 -31.85 6.45
CA VAL A 300 13.21 -32.95 6.57
C VAL A 300 13.19 -33.61 7.95
N PRO A 301 13.21 -32.88 9.09
CA PRO A 301 13.23 -33.49 10.41
C PRO A 301 11.90 -34.15 10.78
N LEU A 302 10.77 -33.61 10.32
CA LEU A 302 9.44 -34.11 10.67
C LEU A 302 8.95 -35.23 9.75
N ARG A 303 9.65 -35.55 8.66
CA ARG A 303 9.22 -36.59 7.71
C ARG A 303 9.04 -37.97 8.36
N SER A 304 9.84 -38.29 9.38
CA SER A 304 9.73 -39.56 10.12
C SER A 304 8.42 -39.68 10.91
N ALA A 305 7.76 -38.56 11.22
CA ALA A 305 6.43 -38.58 11.84
C ALA A 305 5.34 -39.13 10.90
N LEU A 306 5.65 -39.29 9.60
CA LEU A 306 4.77 -39.89 8.60
C LEU A 306 5.00 -41.40 8.42
N ASP A 307 5.99 -41.98 9.10
CA ASP A 307 6.30 -43.39 8.94
C ASP A 307 5.12 -44.27 9.38
N GLN A 308 4.72 -45.20 8.50
CA GLN A 308 3.60 -46.12 8.72
C GLN A 308 2.24 -45.42 8.89
N VAL A 309 2.08 -44.22 8.32
CA VAL A 309 0.82 -43.46 8.30
C VAL A 309 0.09 -43.66 6.97
N GLY A 310 -1.23 -43.84 7.01
CA GLY A 310 -2.06 -44.03 5.82
C GLY A 310 -2.05 -42.82 4.87
N ARG A 311 -1.98 -43.07 3.55
CA ARG A 311 -1.87 -42.04 2.49
C ARG A 311 -2.93 -40.94 2.58
N VAL A 312 -4.17 -41.29 2.92
CA VAL A 312 -5.29 -40.33 3.05
C VAL A 312 -5.01 -39.31 4.16
N LEU A 313 -4.49 -39.75 5.31
CA LEU A 313 -4.14 -38.87 6.42
C LEU A 313 -2.94 -37.99 6.08
N VAL A 314 -1.91 -38.54 5.45
CA VAL A 314 -0.72 -37.78 5.04
C VAL A 314 -1.10 -36.69 4.05
N VAL A 315 -1.74 -37.03 2.93
CA VAL A 315 -2.07 -36.06 1.87
C VAL A 315 -3.16 -35.10 2.34
N GLY A 316 -4.26 -35.62 2.89
CA GLY A 316 -5.39 -34.81 3.34
C GLY A 316 -5.02 -33.88 4.50
N GLY A 317 -4.26 -34.37 5.48
CA GLY A 317 -3.78 -33.57 6.60
C GLY A 317 -2.76 -32.53 6.16
N THR A 318 -1.77 -32.91 5.35
CA THR A 318 -0.76 -31.95 4.85
C THR A 318 -1.43 -30.84 4.04
N ALA A 319 -2.36 -31.19 3.14
CA ALA A 319 -3.11 -30.19 2.37
C ALA A 319 -3.95 -29.28 3.28
N TYR A 320 -4.66 -29.84 4.27
CA TYR A 320 -5.48 -29.06 5.20
C TYR A 320 -4.66 -28.03 5.98
N PHE A 321 -3.54 -28.45 6.58
CA PHE A 321 -2.70 -27.57 7.39
C PHE A 321 -1.87 -26.59 6.55
N ALA A 322 -1.46 -26.96 5.34
CA ALA A 322 -0.85 -26.02 4.40
C ALA A 322 -1.84 -24.94 3.96
N LEU A 323 -3.06 -25.33 3.56
CA LEU A 323 -4.12 -24.39 3.17
C LEU A 323 -4.52 -23.45 4.33
N LEU A 324 -4.55 -23.95 5.57
CA LEU A 324 -4.74 -23.09 6.74
C LEU A 324 -3.61 -22.08 6.92
N GLY A 325 -2.35 -22.52 6.86
CA GLY A 325 -1.19 -21.63 7.00
C GLY A 325 -1.13 -20.55 5.92
N PHE A 326 -1.32 -20.93 4.65
CA PHE A 326 -1.42 -19.98 3.54
C PHE A 326 -2.64 -19.08 3.68
N GLY A 327 -3.81 -19.65 3.91
CA GLY A 327 -5.07 -18.90 4.02
C GLY A 327 -5.03 -17.85 5.12
N PHE A 328 -4.56 -18.21 6.31
CA PHE A 328 -4.46 -17.30 7.44
C PHE A 328 -3.52 -16.12 7.14
N MET A 329 -2.30 -16.41 6.70
CA MET A 329 -1.30 -15.37 6.47
C MET A 329 -1.61 -14.48 5.26
N LEU A 330 -2.19 -15.01 4.18
CA LEU A 330 -2.66 -14.18 3.06
C LEU A 330 -3.76 -13.21 3.51
N VAL A 331 -4.73 -13.68 4.30
CA VAL A 331 -5.80 -12.83 4.84
C VAL A 331 -5.24 -11.77 5.80
N GLU A 332 -4.34 -12.17 6.70
CA GLU A 332 -3.68 -11.26 7.64
C GLU A 332 -2.94 -10.15 6.90
N ILE A 333 -2.06 -10.49 5.96
CA ILE A 333 -1.27 -9.52 5.19
C ILE A 333 -2.18 -8.60 4.37
N GLY A 334 -3.19 -9.15 3.69
CA GLY A 334 -4.13 -8.36 2.91
C GLY A 334 -4.93 -7.36 3.76
N LEU A 335 -5.44 -7.80 4.91
CA LEU A 335 -6.16 -6.93 5.85
C LEU A 335 -5.22 -5.87 6.46
N LEU A 336 -4.00 -6.26 6.83
CA LEU A 336 -2.99 -5.35 7.38
C LEU A 336 -2.66 -4.25 6.39
N GLN A 337 -2.32 -4.59 5.13
CA GLN A 337 -1.99 -3.61 4.11
C GLN A 337 -3.17 -2.67 3.80
N ARG A 338 -4.38 -3.22 3.63
CA ARG A 338 -5.57 -2.40 3.32
C ARG A 338 -5.93 -1.46 4.46
N LEU A 339 -5.96 -1.98 5.68
CA LEU A 339 -6.32 -1.20 6.85
C LEU A 339 -5.18 -0.28 7.29
N SER A 340 -3.93 -0.55 6.88
CA SER A 340 -2.79 0.34 7.11
C SER A 340 -2.95 1.67 6.39
N VAL A 341 -3.29 1.61 5.10
CA VAL A 341 -3.65 2.80 4.30
C VAL A 341 -4.87 3.51 4.89
N PHE A 342 -5.87 2.75 5.37
CA PHE A 342 -7.08 3.33 5.96
C PHE A 342 -6.87 3.91 7.35
N LEU A 343 -5.93 3.45 8.18
CA LEU A 343 -5.67 4.02 9.52
C LEU A 343 -4.62 5.13 9.47
N GLY A 344 -3.82 5.18 8.41
CA GLY A 344 -2.89 6.27 8.12
C GLY A 344 -1.72 6.37 9.08
N HIS A 345 -1.50 5.41 9.99
CA HIS A 345 -0.34 5.46 10.88
C HIS A 345 0.21 4.06 11.13
N PRO A 346 1.45 3.74 10.70
CA PRO A 346 1.99 2.37 10.76
C PRO A 346 1.87 1.71 12.13
N MET A 347 2.13 2.46 13.21
CA MET A 347 2.02 1.94 14.59
C MET A 347 0.58 1.58 14.98
N TYR A 348 -0.41 2.42 14.63
CA TYR A 348 -1.80 2.14 14.95
C TYR A 348 -2.34 1.01 14.09
N SER A 349 -1.97 0.98 12.81
CA SER A 349 -2.30 -0.08 11.88
C SER A 349 -1.83 -1.43 12.39
N LEU A 350 -0.54 -1.56 12.73
CA LEU A 350 0.01 -2.81 13.26
C LEU A 350 -0.67 -3.19 14.58
N SER A 351 -0.78 -2.24 15.52
CA SER A 351 -1.32 -2.53 16.85
C SER A 351 -2.78 -2.95 16.80
N VAL A 352 -3.65 -2.20 16.09
CA VAL A 352 -5.09 -2.47 16.03
C VAL A 352 -5.37 -3.73 15.23
N VAL A 353 -4.75 -3.89 14.05
CA VAL A 353 -5.03 -5.03 13.18
C VAL A 353 -4.55 -6.33 13.80
N LEU A 354 -3.28 -6.38 14.23
CA LEU A 354 -2.69 -7.59 14.78
C LEU A 354 -3.36 -7.97 16.12
N PHE A 355 -3.58 -7.01 17.01
CA PHE A 355 -4.28 -7.27 18.28
C PHE A 355 -5.67 -7.84 18.03
N SER A 356 -6.45 -7.23 17.15
CA SER A 356 -7.81 -7.68 16.85
C SER A 356 -7.80 -9.08 16.26
N LEU A 357 -6.90 -9.33 15.30
CA LEU A 357 -6.81 -10.63 14.65
C LEU A 357 -6.47 -11.72 15.66
N ILE A 358 -5.43 -11.53 16.47
CA ILE A 358 -5.03 -12.48 17.52
C ILE A 358 -6.16 -12.68 18.53
N LEU A 359 -6.79 -11.60 19.01
CA LEU A 359 -7.87 -11.67 20.00
C LEU A 359 -9.06 -12.49 19.49
N PHE A 360 -9.56 -12.17 18.29
CA PHE A 360 -10.74 -12.85 17.74
C PHE A 360 -10.40 -14.27 17.28
N THR A 361 -9.21 -14.52 16.72
CA THR A 361 -8.74 -15.88 16.43
C THR A 361 -8.60 -16.72 17.68
N GLY A 362 -8.10 -16.15 18.78
CA GLY A 362 -8.08 -16.80 20.10
C GLY A 362 -9.49 -17.14 20.60
N ALA A 363 -10.42 -16.18 20.52
CA ALA A 363 -11.81 -16.38 20.93
C ALA A 363 -12.53 -17.45 20.09
N GLY A 364 -12.29 -17.47 18.78
CA GLY A 364 -12.81 -18.51 17.87
C GLY A 364 -12.25 -19.89 18.18
N SER A 365 -10.93 -19.97 18.44
CA SER A 365 -10.27 -21.21 18.85
C SER A 365 -10.84 -21.76 20.16
N PHE A 366 -11.05 -20.90 21.16
CA PHE A 366 -11.69 -21.27 22.42
C PHE A 366 -13.13 -21.76 22.23
N LEU A 367 -13.95 -21.06 21.43
CA LEU A 367 -15.33 -21.48 21.18
C LEU A 367 -15.40 -22.80 20.37
N SER A 368 -14.37 -23.11 19.58
CA SER A 368 -14.29 -24.36 18.82
C SER A 368 -14.36 -25.62 19.70
N GLU A 369 -14.07 -25.51 21.00
CA GLU A 369 -14.22 -26.62 21.96
C GLU A 369 -15.70 -26.96 22.20
N ARG A 370 -16.56 -25.93 22.22
CA ARG A 370 -18.01 -26.06 22.42
C ARG A 370 -18.73 -26.35 21.10
N VAL A 371 -18.37 -25.63 20.04
CA VAL A 371 -18.96 -25.77 18.72
C VAL A 371 -18.04 -26.61 17.84
N ARG A 372 -18.17 -27.94 17.97
CA ARG A 372 -17.39 -28.92 17.21
C ARG A 372 -17.87 -28.99 15.76
N LEU A 373 -17.09 -28.40 14.86
CA LEU A 373 -17.37 -28.38 13.41
C LEU A 373 -17.21 -29.78 12.80
N GLU A 374 -16.26 -30.56 13.29
CA GLU A 374 -15.96 -31.91 12.81
C GLU A 374 -17.09 -32.92 13.10
N ALA A 375 -18.03 -32.57 13.98
CA ALA A 375 -19.16 -33.44 14.33
C ALA A 375 -20.12 -33.66 13.15
N SER A 376 -20.20 -32.75 12.18
CA SER A 376 -21.14 -32.85 11.05
C SER A 376 -20.54 -32.31 9.74
N ARG A 377 -20.88 -32.95 8.59
CA ARG A 377 -20.43 -32.50 7.25
C ARG A 377 -20.94 -31.10 7.00
N LEU A 378 -22.22 -30.88 7.34
CA LEU A 378 -22.89 -29.60 7.15
C LEU A 378 -22.19 -28.49 7.93
N ARG A 379 -21.84 -28.71 9.21
CA ARG A 379 -21.16 -27.69 10.02
C ARG A 379 -19.81 -27.28 9.45
N LEU A 380 -19.00 -28.26 9.04
CA LEU A 380 -17.69 -28.01 8.45
C LEU A 380 -17.79 -27.23 7.12
N VAL A 381 -18.71 -27.66 6.24
CA VAL A 381 -18.94 -27.00 4.94
C VAL A 381 -19.50 -25.59 5.14
N THR A 382 -20.51 -25.43 5.99
CA THR A 382 -21.12 -24.13 6.28
C THR A 382 -20.09 -23.16 6.86
N TRP A 383 -19.25 -23.59 7.80
CA TRP A 383 -18.17 -22.74 8.34
C TRP A 383 -17.22 -22.26 7.24
N SER A 384 -16.71 -23.18 6.41
CA SER A 384 -15.76 -22.85 5.34
C SER A 384 -16.39 -21.93 4.29
N VAL A 385 -17.63 -22.18 3.90
CA VAL A 385 -18.38 -21.34 2.95
C VAL A 385 -18.70 -19.96 3.54
N LEU A 386 -19.07 -19.87 4.82
CA LEU A 386 -19.33 -18.58 5.48
C LEU A 386 -18.06 -17.75 5.58
N LEU A 387 -16.94 -18.34 5.99
CA LEU A 387 -15.64 -17.67 6.06
C LEU A 387 -15.16 -17.25 4.66
N GLY A 388 -15.11 -18.20 3.72
CA GLY A 388 -14.69 -17.91 2.34
C GLY A 388 -15.59 -16.86 1.68
N GLY A 389 -16.91 -16.95 1.87
CA GLY A 389 -17.88 -15.96 1.38
C GLY A 389 -17.69 -14.58 2.00
N TYR A 390 -17.45 -14.50 3.30
CA TYR A 390 -17.11 -13.24 3.98
C TYR A 390 -15.84 -12.63 3.39
N LEU A 391 -14.76 -13.41 3.26
CA LEU A 391 -13.50 -12.94 2.72
C LEU A 391 -13.60 -12.51 1.23
N LEU A 392 -14.33 -13.25 0.40
CA LEU A 392 -14.61 -12.87 -1.00
C LEU A 392 -15.50 -11.63 -1.13
N SER A 393 -16.27 -11.31 -0.09
CA SER A 393 -17.10 -10.10 -0.07
C SER A 393 -16.27 -8.85 0.26
N LEU A 394 -15.21 -8.97 1.05
CA LEU A 394 -14.41 -7.84 1.56
C LEU A 394 -13.96 -6.88 0.45
N PRO A 395 -13.36 -7.32 -0.67
CA PRO A 395 -12.91 -6.39 -1.71
C PRO A 395 -14.03 -5.53 -2.32
N ARG A 396 -15.29 -5.96 -2.23
CA ARG A 396 -16.43 -5.25 -2.82
C ARG A 396 -16.96 -4.15 -1.90
N TRP A 397 -17.18 -4.46 -0.61
CA TRP A 397 -17.83 -3.52 0.31
C TRP A 397 -16.85 -2.74 1.20
N LEU A 398 -15.66 -3.28 1.48
CA LEU A 398 -14.68 -2.62 2.35
C LEU A 398 -14.22 -1.26 1.80
N PRO A 399 -13.98 -1.07 0.48
CA PRO A 399 -13.65 0.25 -0.05
C PRO A 399 -14.73 1.30 0.23
N VAL A 400 -16.01 0.92 0.11
CA VAL A 400 -17.16 1.79 0.36
C VAL A 400 -17.27 2.12 1.86
N ALA A 401 -17.12 1.12 2.73
CA ALA A 401 -17.14 1.33 4.18
C ALA A 401 -15.99 2.23 4.64
N VAL A 402 -14.78 1.99 4.12
CA VAL A 402 -13.61 2.83 4.36
C VAL A 402 -13.91 4.26 3.92
N ALA A 403 -14.38 4.47 2.69
CA ALA A 403 -14.73 5.78 2.14
C ALA A 403 -15.69 6.56 3.03
N GLY A 404 -16.72 5.90 3.57
CA GLY A 404 -17.70 6.51 4.47
C GLY A 404 -17.15 6.94 5.84
N PHE A 405 -16.10 6.27 6.32
CA PHE A 405 -15.47 6.56 7.62
C PHE A 405 -14.14 7.34 7.51
N GLN A 406 -13.67 7.72 6.31
CA GLN A 406 -12.37 8.40 6.15
C GLN A 406 -12.31 9.75 6.89
N THR A 407 -13.44 10.45 7.00
CA THR A 407 -13.55 11.74 7.71
C THR A 407 -13.77 11.58 9.22
N SER A 408 -13.95 10.36 9.71
CA SER A 408 -14.20 10.08 11.12
C SER A 408 -12.92 10.17 11.97
N SER A 409 -13.09 10.24 13.29
CA SER A 409 -11.97 10.22 14.24
C SER A 409 -11.14 8.93 14.11
N THR A 410 -9.89 8.97 14.56
CA THR A 410 -8.99 7.80 14.56
C THR A 410 -9.59 6.63 15.35
N ILE A 411 -10.31 6.92 16.44
CA ILE A 411 -11.00 5.90 17.24
C ILE A 411 -12.11 5.23 16.43
N ALA A 412 -12.93 5.99 15.70
CA ALA A 412 -13.98 5.43 14.86
C ALA A 412 -13.42 4.58 13.71
N ARG A 413 -12.32 5.04 13.07
CA ARG A 413 -11.60 4.26 12.05
C ARG A 413 -11.04 2.95 12.63
N ALA A 414 -10.44 3.01 13.82
CA ALA A 414 -9.98 1.82 14.53
C ALA A 414 -11.14 0.87 14.87
N GLY A 415 -12.28 1.40 15.33
CA GLY A 415 -13.49 0.62 15.59
C GLY A 415 -14.02 -0.09 14.35
N LEU A 416 -14.02 0.58 13.19
CA LEU A 416 -14.37 -0.05 11.91
C LEU A 416 -13.38 -1.17 11.55
N SER A 417 -12.07 -0.93 11.70
CA SER A 417 -11.04 -1.95 11.46
C SER A 417 -11.27 -3.19 12.33
N VAL A 418 -11.55 -3.00 13.62
CA VAL A 418 -11.89 -4.09 14.56
C VAL A 418 -13.16 -4.82 14.09
N ALA A 419 -14.21 -4.10 13.71
CA ALA A 419 -15.47 -4.67 13.25
C ALA A 419 -15.33 -5.48 11.95
N VAL A 420 -14.42 -5.09 11.04
CA VAL A 420 -14.08 -5.83 9.83
C VAL A 420 -13.25 -7.07 10.15
N ILE A 421 -12.32 -6.97 11.09
CA ILE A 421 -11.43 -8.11 11.43
C ILE A 421 -12.17 -9.14 12.27
N ALA A 422 -13.05 -8.73 13.17
CA ALA A 422 -13.66 -9.62 14.17
C ALA A 422 -14.33 -10.86 13.57
N PRO A 423 -15.21 -10.76 12.54
CA PRO A 423 -15.83 -11.94 11.93
C PRO A 423 -14.82 -12.87 11.27
N ALA A 424 -13.85 -12.31 10.51
CA ALA A 424 -12.81 -13.09 9.86
C ALA A 424 -11.92 -13.78 10.89
N GLY A 425 -11.34 -13.03 11.83
CA GLY A 425 -10.46 -13.55 12.87
C GLY A 425 -11.15 -14.64 13.69
N PHE A 426 -12.39 -14.42 14.10
CA PHE A 426 -13.19 -15.38 14.86
C PHE A 426 -13.42 -16.68 14.10
N LEU A 427 -13.88 -16.61 12.85
CA LEU A 427 -14.10 -17.80 12.04
C LEU A 427 -12.79 -18.52 11.70
N MET A 428 -11.70 -17.80 11.41
CA MET A 428 -10.39 -18.40 11.17
C MET A 428 -9.86 -19.18 12.39
N GLY A 429 -10.17 -18.71 13.61
CA GLY A 429 -9.81 -19.37 14.86
C GLY A 429 -10.30 -20.82 15.01
N PHE A 430 -11.37 -21.21 14.30
CA PHE A 430 -11.88 -22.58 14.34
C PHE A 430 -11.01 -23.57 13.54
N GLY A 431 -10.25 -23.11 12.55
CA GLY A 431 -9.59 -23.96 11.57
C GLY A 431 -8.60 -24.93 12.21
N PHE A 432 -7.62 -24.40 12.94
CA PHE A 432 -6.53 -25.20 13.49
C PHE A 432 -7.00 -26.26 14.51
N PRO A 433 -7.81 -25.94 15.55
CA PRO A 433 -8.31 -26.96 16.48
C PRO A 433 -9.19 -28.02 15.81
N THR A 434 -10.02 -27.63 14.83
CA THR A 434 -10.88 -28.56 14.08
C THR A 434 -10.03 -29.54 13.27
N GLY A 435 -9.01 -29.04 12.56
CA GLY A 435 -8.04 -29.88 11.86
C GLY A 435 -7.33 -30.86 12.77
N MET A 436 -6.88 -30.38 13.94
CA MET A 436 -6.19 -31.23 14.93
C MET A 436 -7.07 -32.37 15.44
N ARG A 437 -8.35 -32.10 15.72
CA ARG A 437 -9.29 -33.16 16.14
C ARG A 437 -9.58 -34.16 15.02
N LEU A 438 -9.69 -33.71 13.77
CA LEU A 438 -9.88 -34.58 12.61
C LEU A 438 -8.70 -35.54 12.40
N VAL A 439 -7.46 -35.04 12.43
CA VAL A 439 -6.28 -35.88 12.22
C VAL A 439 -6.01 -36.82 13.39
N GLN A 440 -6.15 -36.34 14.63
CA GLN A 440 -5.92 -37.15 15.84
C GLN A 440 -6.97 -38.24 16.07
N ALA A 441 -8.16 -38.11 15.46
CA ALA A 441 -9.16 -39.17 15.43
C ALA A 441 -8.77 -40.34 14.52
N VAL A 442 -7.88 -40.11 13.55
CA VAL A 442 -7.34 -41.16 12.66
C VAL A 442 -6.05 -41.73 13.26
N ASP A 443 -5.05 -40.87 13.48
CA ASP A 443 -3.75 -41.25 14.05
C ASP A 443 -3.08 -40.02 14.67
N ARG A 444 -2.58 -40.18 15.90
CA ARG A 444 -1.90 -39.10 16.64
C ARG A 444 -0.44 -38.93 16.27
N ARG A 445 0.22 -39.98 15.75
CA ARG A 445 1.66 -40.00 15.41
C ARG A 445 2.10 -38.82 14.53
N PRO A 446 1.41 -38.47 13.42
CA PRO A 446 1.82 -37.37 12.54
C PRO A 446 1.50 -35.95 13.04
N THR A 447 1.04 -35.78 14.30
CA THR A 447 0.70 -34.45 14.84
C THR A 447 1.81 -33.40 14.67
N PRO A 448 3.09 -33.69 14.98
CA PRO A 448 4.17 -32.71 14.81
C PRO A 448 4.35 -32.25 13.36
N TRP A 449 4.17 -33.15 12.39
CA TRP A 449 4.23 -32.82 10.96
C TRP A 449 3.18 -31.78 10.58
N PHE A 450 1.94 -31.95 11.00
CA PHE A 450 0.86 -31.03 10.67
C PHE A 450 1.03 -29.64 11.28
N TRP A 451 1.51 -29.57 12.53
CA TRP A 451 1.92 -28.32 13.17
C TRP A 451 3.03 -27.62 12.37
N GLY A 452 4.07 -28.39 11.99
CA GLY A 452 5.19 -27.90 11.22
C GLY A 452 4.76 -27.35 9.85
N ILE A 453 3.96 -28.10 9.10
CA ILE A 453 3.47 -27.68 7.77
C ILE A 453 2.63 -26.40 7.84
N ASN A 454 1.77 -26.27 8.86
CA ASN A 454 1.01 -25.03 9.05
C ASN A 454 1.93 -23.83 9.28
N GLY A 455 2.91 -23.96 10.18
CA GLY A 455 3.90 -22.92 10.44
C GLY A 455 4.75 -22.57 9.22
N GLY A 456 5.26 -23.59 8.51
CA GLY A 456 6.07 -23.43 7.31
C GLY A 456 5.30 -22.76 6.17
N ALA A 457 4.05 -23.17 5.93
CA ALA A 457 3.16 -22.53 4.96
C ALA A 457 2.90 -21.06 5.33
N GLY A 458 2.68 -20.76 6.62
CA GLY A 458 2.50 -19.39 7.10
C GLY A 458 3.72 -18.50 6.84
N VAL A 459 4.93 -18.99 7.15
CA VAL A 459 6.18 -18.25 6.90
C VAL A 459 6.33 -17.94 5.41
N LEU A 460 6.17 -18.94 4.53
CA LEU A 460 6.25 -18.72 3.08
C LEU A 460 5.18 -17.76 2.57
N SER A 461 3.98 -17.87 3.13
CA SER A 461 2.83 -17.06 2.76
C SER A 461 2.99 -15.59 3.12
N SER A 462 3.78 -15.25 4.14
CA SER A 462 3.96 -13.85 4.55
C SER A 462 4.65 -13.01 3.46
N ALA A 463 5.78 -13.49 2.95
CA ALA A 463 6.51 -12.86 1.84
C ALA A 463 5.74 -13.02 0.51
N LEU A 464 5.09 -14.17 0.29
CA LEU A 464 4.27 -14.39 -0.91
C LEU A 464 3.07 -13.44 -0.95
N GLY A 465 2.42 -13.18 0.18
CA GLY A 465 1.31 -12.24 0.28
C GLY A 465 1.70 -10.82 -0.10
N VAL A 466 2.88 -10.35 0.34
CA VAL A 466 3.43 -9.06 -0.09
C VAL A 466 3.69 -9.05 -1.59
N ALA A 467 4.31 -10.10 -2.14
CA ALA A 467 4.57 -10.22 -3.58
C ALA A 467 3.29 -10.17 -4.41
N LEU A 468 2.24 -10.89 -3.98
CA LEU A 468 0.94 -10.92 -4.62
C LEU A 468 0.26 -9.55 -4.59
N SER A 469 0.30 -8.85 -3.45
CA SER A 469 -0.27 -7.50 -3.33
C SER A 469 0.45 -6.50 -4.23
N ILE A 470 1.77 -6.58 -4.36
CA ILE A 470 2.55 -5.73 -5.27
C ILE A 470 2.23 -6.05 -6.73
N ALA A 471 2.12 -7.33 -7.09
CA ALA A 471 1.92 -7.77 -8.47
C ALA A 471 0.49 -7.53 -8.97
N PHE A 472 -0.50 -7.84 -8.15
CA PHE A 472 -1.90 -7.97 -8.56
C PHE A 472 -2.90 -7.17 -7.71
N GLY A 473 -2.44 -6.55 -6.62
CA GLY A 473 -3.29 -5.82 -5.69
C GLY A 473 -3.74 -6.65 -4.48
N ILE A 474 -4.13 -5.95 -3.42
CA ILE A 474 -4.50 -6.51 -2.13
C ILE A 474 -5.75 -7.39 -2.23
N HIS A 475 -6.71 -7.04 -3.10
CA HIS A 475 -7.89 -7.86 -3.34
C HIS A 475 -7.55 -9.29 -3.81
N VAL A 476 -6.50 -9.48 -4.63
CA VAL A 476 -6.08 -10.81 -5.09
C VAL A 476 -5.53 -11.63 -3.93
N THR A 477 -4.71 -11.01 -3.08
CA THR A 477 -4.18 -11.64 -1.86
C THR A 477 -5.32 -12.13 -0.95
N LEU A 478 -6.33 -11.29 -0.70
CA LEU A 478 -7.52 -11.66 0.07
C LEU A 478 -8.35 -12.76 -0.61
N THR A 479 -8.50 -12.70 -1.93
CA THR A 479 -9.24 -13.70 -2.72
C THR A 479 -8.55 -15.06 -2.65
N LEU A 480 -7.23 -15.12 -2.81
CA LEU A 480 -6.46 -16.35 -2.67
C LEU A 480 -6.53 -16.93 -1.26
N GLY A 481 -6.50 -16.06 -0.24
CA GLY A 481 -6.76 -16.47 1.15
C GLY A 481 -8.14 -17.10 1.32
N ALA A 482 -9.18 -16.49 0.74
CA ALA A 482 -10.54 -17.02 0.76
C ALA A 482 -10.66 -18.38 0.04
N LEU A 483 -10.01 -18.52 -1.13
CA LEU A 483 -9.95 -19.78 -1.88
C LEU A 483 -9.24 -20.88 -1.08
N CYS A 484 -8.21 -20.56 -0.31
CA CYS A 484 -7.56 -21.52 0.60
C CYS A 484 -8.56 -22.06 1.64
N TYR A 485 -9.35 -21.18 2.26
CA TYR A 485 -10.38 -21.59 3.23
C TYR A 485 -11.51 -22.40 2.60
N LEU A 486 -11.94 -22.09 1.37
CA LEU A 486 -12.92 -22.89 0.63
C LEU A 486 -12.36 -24.27 0.24
N ALA A 487 -11.08 -24.34 -0.13
CA ALA A 487 -10.40 -25.59 -0.46
C ALA A 487 -10.19 -26.52 0.75
N LEU A 488 -10.45 -26.06 1.99
CA LEU A 488 -10.45 -26.93 3.18
C LEU A 488 -11.60 -27.94 3.17
N VAL A 489 -12.70 -27.68 2.44
CA VAL A 489 -13.86 -28.58 2.39
C VAL A 489 -13.48 -30.00 1.93
N PRO A 490 -12.89 -30.21 0.73
CA PRO A 490 -12.53 -31.55 0.29
C PRO A 490 -11.51 -32.23 1.21
N ALA A 491 -10.50 -31.49 1.70
CA ALA A 491 -9.49 -32.03 2.62
C ALA A 491 -10.11 -32.46 3.95
N GLY A 492 -10.96 -31.63 4.55
CA GLY A 492 -11.63 -31.91 5.82
C GLY A 492 -12.66 -33.04 5.71
N LEU A 493 -13.39 -33.15 4.60
CA LEU A 493 -14.33 -34.24 4.36
C LEU A 493 -13.60 -35.59 4.14
N ALA A 494 -12.45 -35.59 3.46
CA ALA A 494 -11.62 -36.77 3.31
C ALA A 494 -11.08 -37.26 4.67
N LEU A 495 -10.54 -36.35 5.49
CA LEU A 495 -10.05 -36.66 6.84
C LEU A 495 -11.16 -37.19 7.75
N ARG A 496 -12.36 -36.57 7.70
CA ARG A 496 -13.50 -37.03 8.50
C ARG A 496 -13.96 -38.42 8.10
N SER A 497 -13.97 -38.73 6.80
CA SER A 497 -14.37 -40.05 6.32
C SER A 497 -13.37 -41.13 6.75
N ALA A 498 -12.07 -40.81 6.74
CA ALA A 498 -11.03 -41.70 7.27
C ALA A 498 -11.14 -41.92 8.79
N ALA A 499 -11.54 -40.89 9.55
CA ALA A 499 -11.76 -41.03 10.99
C ALA A 499 -12.93 -41.98 11.29
N ALA A 500 -14.02 -41.86 10.53
CA ALA A 500 -15.20 -42.72 10.72
C ALA A 500 -14.92 -44.22 10.47
N THR A 501 -14.06 -44.54 9.48
CA THR A 501 -13.68 -45.92 9.18
C THR A 501 -12.73 -46.55 10.19
N THR A 502 -12.09 -45.76 11.06
CA THR A 502 -11.15 -46.27 12.08
C THR A 502 -11.85 -46.56 13.41
N THR A 503 -13.04 -46.00 13.62
CA THR A 503 -13.89 -46.20 14.81
C THR A 503 -14.88 -47.36 14.69
N THR A 504 -14.97 -47.99 13.51
CA THR A 504 -15.73 -49.23 13.24
C THR A 504 -14.78 -50.39 13.14
#